data_AF-A0A2N6B5V4-F1
#
_entry.id   AF-A0A2N6B5V4-F1
#
_cell.length_a   1.000
_cell.length_b   1.000
_cell.length_c   1.000
_cell.angle_alpha   90.00
_cell.angle_beta   90.00
_cell.angle_gamma   90.00
#
_symmetry.space_group_name_H-M   'P 1'
#
loop_
_entity.id
_entity.type
_entity.pdbx_description
1 polymer ?
#
loop_
_entity_poly.entity_id
_entity_poly.type
_entity_poly.pdbx_seq_one_letter_code
_entity_poly.pdbx_strand_id
1 'polypeptide(L)'
;MLDFTLARFVVSFVSANLRFVVLLVAPLFVLALIRTHFAAKNAAVIAFAPDGMSAVSSVSGTEFVILLIEAVLWLGAATAWHRLILLREEPSVGSLVPGKREFRYFLVSLMLFLLLALIVLPVAILVSVITLTSGSVFLVLLVSVAMMPLATYFALRFSPVLPRAALELPWLGFKDAWRKTRPYSNAILGWIVVVFAVSVALQLISLVFGRSLPFGAYGTAMLGAVILTPINYFLLFADLTVMSELFRVSANDGEDADRDGGDVPA
;
A
#
# COMPACT_ATOMS: atom_id res chain seq x y z
N MET A 1 -2.18 -14.41 -21.28
CA MET A 1 -2.70 -13.08 -21.69
C MET A 1 -2.93 -12.28 -20.42
N LEU A 2 -2.53 -11.00 -20.36
CA LEU A 2 -2.82 -10.14 -19.21
C LEU A 2 -4.32 -9.92 -19.11
N ASP A 3 -4.86 -10.00 -17.89
CA ASP A 3 -6.27 -9.75 -17.60
C ASP A 3 -6.42 -8.45 -16.82
N PHE A 4 -7.21 -7.51 -17.37
CA PHE A 4 -7.47 -6.19 -16.78
C PHE A 4 -8.85 -6.10 -16.10
N THR A 5 -9.59 -7.21 -15.99
CA THR A 5 -10.91 -7.25 -15.37
C THR A 5 -10.86 -6.77 -13.91
N LEU A 6 -9.85 -7.22 -13.17
CA LEU A 6 -9.60 -6.80 -11.79
C LEU A 6 -9.34 -5.29 -11.69
N ALA A 7 -8.51 -4.72 -12.57
CA ALA A 7 -8.22 -3.29 -12.59
C ALA A 7 -9.49 -2.45 -12.87
N ARG A 8 -10.30 -2.87 -13.84
CA ARG A 8 -11.57 -2.20 -14.16
C ARG A 8 -12.54 -2.25 -12.97
N PHE A 9 -12.70 -3.42 -12.34
CA PHE A 9 -13.53 -3.57 -11.14
C PHE A 9 -13.08 -2.63 -10.03
N VAL A 10 -11.80 -2.62 -9.71
CA VAL A 10 -11.21 -1.79 -8.64
C VAL A 10 -11.46 -0.31 -8.87
N VAL A 11 -11.14 0.20 -10.06
CA VAL A 11 -11.36 1.62 -10.40
C VAL A 11 -12.84 1.97 -10.29
N SER A 12 -13.73 1.13 -10.82
CA SER A 12 -15.18 1.37 -10.74
C SER A 12 -15.68 1.37 -9.29
N PHE A 13 -15.21 0.44 -8.46
CA PHE A 13 -15.64 0.28 -7.07
C PHE A 13 -15.17 1.46 -6.21
N VAL A 14 -13.89 1.81 -6.28
CA VAL A 14 -13.33 2.93 -5.50
C VAL A 14 -14.00 4.23 -5.91
N SER A 15 -14.22 4.45 -7.22
CA SER A 15 -14.89 5.63 -7.75
C SER A 15 -16.35 5.73 -7.30
N ALA A 16 -17.10 4.63 -7.32
CA ALA A 16 -18.49 4.58 -6.85
C ALA A 16 -18.61 4.83 -5.33
N ASN A 17 -17.53 4.59 -4.57
CA ASN A 17 -17.50 4.73 -3.12
C ASN A 17 -16.61 5.88 -2.63
N LEU A 18 -16.36 6.90 -3.48
CA LEU A 18 -15.49 8.04 -3.14
C LEU A 18 -15.89 8.76 -1.85
N ARG A 19 -17.19 8.83 -1.52
CA ARG A 19 -17.66 9.41 -0.26
C ARG A 19 -17.03 8.74 0.96
N PHE A 20 -16.88 7.42 0.93
CA PHE A 20 -16.28 6.65 2.02
C PHE A 20 -14.77 6.74 2.00
N VAL A 21 -14.16 6.79 0.80
CA VAL A 21 -12.72 7.07 0.66
C VAL A 21 -12.41 8.42 1.30
N VAL A 22 -13.13 9.48 0.95
CA VAL A 22 -12.93 10.83 1.53
C VAL A 22 -13.14 10.83 3.03
N LEU A 23 -14.19 10.17 3.53
CA LEU A 23 -14.45 10.06 4.97
C LEU A 23 -13.27 9.44 5.74
N LEU A 24 -12.73 8.32 5.23
CA LEU A 24 -11.63 7.59 5.87
C LEU A 24 -10.26 8.26 5.66
N VAL A 25 -10.06 8.91 4.51
CA VAL A 25 -8.80 9.54 4.11
C VAL A 25 -8.65 10.95 4.69
N ALA A 26 -9.73 11.70 4.90
CA ALA A 26 -9.65 13.09 5.37
C ALA A 26 -8.72 13.29 6.59
N PRO A 27 -8.85 12.53 7.70
CA PRO A 27 -7.94 12.70 8.84
C PRO A 27 -6.49 12.29 8.52
N LEU A 28 -6.30 11.24 7.72
CA LEU A 28 -4.98 10.80 7.26
C LEU A 28 -4.31 11.85 6.36
N PHE A 29 -5.07 12.48 5.47
CA PHE A 29 -4.60 13.54 4.60
C PHE A 29 -4.17 14.78 5.39
N VAL A 30 -4.93 15.18 6.41
CA VAL A 30 -4.53 16.28 7.30
C VAL A 30 -3.22 15.96 8.02
N LEU A 31 -3.07 14.75 8.56
CA LEU A 31 -1.82 14.32 9.19
C LEU A 31 -0.65 14.30 8.20
N ALA A 32 -0.87 13.84 6.97
CA ALA A 32 0.14 13.83 5.93
C ALA A 32 0.60 15.25 5.56
N LEU A 33 -0.31 16.23 5.53
CA LEU A 33 0.02 17.63 5.33
C LEU A 33 0.83 18.19 6.51
N ILE A 34 0.43 17.90 7.75
CA ILE A 34 1.16 18.31 8.96
C ILE A 34 2.57 17.70 8.96
N ARG A 35 2.69 16.41 8.68
CA ARG A 35 3.98 15.71 8.58
C ARG A 35 4.86 16.34 7.50
N THR A 36 4.30 16.61 6.33
CA THR A 36 5.04 17.25 5.23
C THR A 36 5.45 18.67 5.62
N HIS A 37 4.63 19.40 6.37
CA HIS A 37 4.96 20.75 6.85
C HIS A 37 6.20 20.75 7.75
N PHE A 38 6.25 19.82 8.72
CA PHE A 38 7.41 19.66 9.58
C PHE A 38 8.64 19.21 8.78
N ALA A 39 8.50 18.21 7.91
CA ALA A 39 9.59 17.72 7.09
C ALA A 39 10.17 18.82 6.17
N ALA A 40 9.31 19.61 5.53
CA ALA A 40 9.72 20.70 4.65
C ALA A 40 10.40 21.85 5.41
N LYS A 41 9.92 22.17 6.62
CA LYS A 41 10.57 23.14 7.51
C LYS A 41 11.96 22.65 7.95
N ASN A 42 12.07 21.39 8.37
CA ASN A 42 13.33 20.78 8.76
C ASN A 42 14.34 20.80 7.60
N ALA A 43 13.89 20.45 6.38
CA ALA A 43 14.73 20.50 5.18
C ALA A 43 15.20 21.92 4.86
N ALA A 44 14.34 22.93 5.01
CA ALA A 44 14.73 24.33 4.81
C ALA A 44 15.78 24.78 5.83
N VAL A 45 15.63 24.43 7.12
CA VAL A 45 16.63 24.76 8.16
C VAL A 45 17.98 24.14 7.83
N ILE A 46 18.02 22.88 7.40
CA ILE A 46 19.25 22.19 6.99
C ILE A 46 19.90 22.88 5.80
N ALA A 47 19.12 23.31 4.80
CA ALA A 47 19.63 23.98 3.61
C ALA A 47 20.31 25.33 3.90
N PHE A 48 19.99 25.95 5.05
CA PHE A 48 20.60 27.21 5.50
C PHE A 48 21.54 27.04 6.70
N ALA A 49 21.84 25.79 7.10
CA ALA A 49 22.76 25.52 8.19
C ALA A 49 24.21 25.82 7.76
N PRO A 50 25.05 26.42 8.63
CA PRO A 50 26.47 26.64 8.34
C PRO A 50 27.22 25.33 8.04
N ASP A 51 28.13 25.37 7.07
CA ASP A 51 28.98 24.24 6.68
C ASP A 51 29.70 23.66 7.92
N GLY A 52 29.39 22.42 8.28
CA GLY A 52 29.99 21.72 9.43
C GLY A 52 29.02 21.00 10.36
N MET A 53 27.72 21.30 10.28
CA MET A 53 26.70 20.45 10.91
C MET A 53 26.34 19.30 9.96
N SER A 54 26.80 18.09 10.27
CA SER A 54 26.27 16.87 9.66
C SER A 54 24.81 16.73 10.06
N ALA A 55 23.90 17.18 9.19
CA ALA A 55 22.47 17.00 9.35
C ALA A 55 22.12 15.52 9.17
N VAL A 56 22.30 14.74 10.23
CA VAL A 56 21.57 13.48 10.36
C VAL A 56 20.11 13.89 10.47
N SER A 57 19.34 13.70 9.39
CA SER A 57 17.90 13.89 9.39
C SER A 57 17.26 12.82 10.27
N SER A 58 17.37 12.99 11.59
CA SER A 58 16.63 12.18 12.53
C SER A 58 15.16 12.52 12.35
N VAL A 59 14.31 11.48 12.23
CA VAL A 59 12.87 11.65 12.36
C VAL A 59 12.65 12.35 13.69
N SER A 60 12.10 13.57 13.65
CA SER A 60 11.85 14.30 14.89
C SER A 60 10.86 13.51 15.74
N GLY A 61 10.95 13.62 17.07
CA GLY A 61 9.98 12.94 17.97
C GLY A 61 8.53 13.27 17.59
N THR A 62 8.29 14.50 17.10
CA THR A 62 6.99 14.94 16.57
C THR A 62 6.57 14.16 15.31
N GLU A 63 7.45 13.99 14.32
CA GLU A 63 7.16 13.21 13.12
C GLU A 63 6.89 11.74 13.47
N PHE A 64 7.62 11.16 14.42
CA PHE A 64 7.38 9.80 14.90
C PHE A 64 5.99 9.63 15.51
N VAL A 65 5.56 10.59 16.35
CA VAL A 65 4.21 10.59 16.93
C VAL A 65 3.13 10.71 15.84
N ILE A 66 3.32 11.59 14.84
CA ILE A 66 2.38 11.73 13.72
C ILE A 66 2.27 10.40 12.95
N LEU A 67 3.41 9.76 12.64
CA LEU A 67 3.43 8.46 11.95
C LEU A 67 2.70 7.37 12.75
N LEU A 68 2.84 7.37 14.09
CA LEU A 68 2.13 6.42 14.94
C LEU A 68 0.60 6.64 14.88
N ILE A 69 0.15 7.90 14.90
CA ILE A 69 -1.27 8.23 14.78
C ILE A 69 -1.79 7.87 13.38
N GLU A 70 -1.04 8.19 12.32
CA GLU A 70 -1.37 7.80 10.94
C GLU A 70 -1.50 6.28 10.81
N ALA A 71 -0.57 5.51 11.39
CA ALA A 71 -0.61 4.05 11.37
C ALA A 71 -1.87 3.51 12.06
N VAL A 72 -2.23 4.04 13.24
CA VAL A 72 -3.44 3.63 13.96
C VAL A 72 -4.71 3.93 13.17
N LEU A 73 -4.83 5.14 12.59
CA LEU A 73 -5.97 5.51 11.77
C LEU A 73 -6.05 4.68 10.49
N TRP A 74 -4.90 4.36 9.89
CA TRP A 74 -4.83 3.51 8.70
C TRP A 74 -5.36 2.10 8.97
N LEU A 75 -5.09 1.53 10.16
CA LEU A 75 -5.64 0.22 10.53
C LEU A 75 -7.17 0.24 10.54
N GLY A 76 -7.78 1.25 11.15
CA GLY A 76 -9.24 1.41 11.15
C GLY A 76 -9.81 1.65 9.75
N ALA A 77 -9.15 2.49 8.95
CA ALA A 77 -9.54 2.74 7.57
C ALA A 77 -9.49 1.47 6.70
N ALA A 78 -8.42 0.69 6.82
CA ALA A 78 -8.25 -0.54 6.06
C ALA A 78 -9.26 -1.62 6.45
N THR A 79 -9.48 -1.85 7.76
CA THR A 79 -10.49 -2.82 8.22
C THR A 79 -11.91 -2.41 7.79
N ALA A 80 -12.26 -1.13 7.91
CA ALA A 80 -13.53 -0.60 7.47
C ALA A 80 -13.75 -0.81 5.97
N TRP A 81 -12.72 -0.57 5.16
CA TRP A 81 -12.79 -0.75 3.71
C TRP A 81 -13.00 -2.21 3.30
N HIS A 82 -12.29 -3.16 3.94
CA HIS A 82 -12.51 -4.59 3.69
C HIS A 82 -13.95 -5.00 4.01
N ARG A 83 -14.53 -4.51 5.11
CA ARG A 83 -15.90 -4.81 5.51
C ARG A 83 -16.94 -4.16 4.60
N LEU A 84 -16.69 -2.95 4.10
CA LEU A 84 -17.53 -2.34 3.08
C LEU A 84 -17.63 -3.21 1.83
N ILE A 85 -16.50 -3.75 1.36
CA ILE A 85 -16.48 -4.59 0.14
C ILE A 85 -17.17 -5.93 0.37
N LEU A 86 -16.85 -6.59 1.49
CA LEU A 86 -17.21 -7.98 1.72
C LEU A 86 -18.55 -8.15 2.43
N LEU A 87 -18.87 -7.25 3.37
CA LEU A 87 -20.09 -7.30 4.18
C LEU A 87 -21.10 -6.19 3.85
N ARG A 88 -20.74 -5.24 2.96
CA ARG A 88 -21.55 -4.05 2.65
C ARG A 88 -21.82 -3.17 3.88
N GLU A 89 -20.96 -3.24 4.88
CA GLU A 89 -21.03 -2.37 6.06
C GLU A 89 -20.48 -0.99 5.74
N GLU A 90 -21.31 0.05 5.83
CA GLU A 90 -20.89 1.42 5.54
C GLU A 90 -19.92 1.95 6.62
N PRO A 91 -18.74 2.46 6.23
CA PRO A 91 -17.81 3.07 7.18
C PRO A 91 -18.41 4.30 7.86
N SER A 92 -18.10 4.46 9.15
CA SER A 92 -18.41 5.65 9.93
C SER A 92 -17.13 6.22 10.56
N VAL A 93 -17.21 7.39 11.17
CA VAL A 93 -16.08 7.96 11.93
C VAL A 93 -15.64 7.01 13.06
N GLY A 94 -16.59 6.28 13.66
CA GLY A 94 -16.29 5.27 14.68
C GLY A 94 -15.45 4.10 14.15
N SER A 95 -15.46 3.84 12.85
CA SER A 95 -14.65 2.80 12.21
C SER A 95 -13.14 3.09 12.25
N LEU A 96 -12.75 4.34 12.54
CA LEU A 96 -11.34 4.73 12.71
C LEU A 96 -10.79 4.44 14.11
N VAL A 97 -11.65 4.09 15.07
CA VAL A 97 -11.23 3.78 16.44
C VAL A 97 -10.72 2.34 16.49
N PRO A 98 -9.45 2.10 16.88
CA PRO A 98 -8.90 0.76 16.92
C PRO A 98 -9.57 -0.09 18.00
N GLY A 99 -10.00 -1.29 17.63
CA GLY A 99 -10.50 -2.32 18.53
C GLY A 99 -9.71 -3.62 18.43
N LYS A 100 -10.31 -4.71 18.95
CA LYS A 100 -9.71 -6.06 18.89
C LYS A 100 -9.44 -6.52 17.45
N ARG A 101 -10.35 -6.18 16.54
CA ARG A 101 -10.27 -6.50 15.12
C ARG A 101 -9.08 -5.82 14.44
N GLU A 102 -8.92 -4.51 14.67
CA GLU A 102 -7.83 -3.70 14.12
C GLU A 102 -6.48 -4.17 14.66
N PHE A 103 -6.41 -4.56 15.94
CA PHE A 103 -5.21 -5.15 16.52
C PHE A 103 -4.84 -6.49 15.86
N ARG A 104 -5.83 -7.36 15.60
CA ARG A 104 -5.60 -8.62 14.87
C ARG A 104 -5.13 -8.35 13.44
N TYR A 105 -5.75 -7.40 12.76
CA TYR A 105 -5.35 -6.95 11.43
C TYR A 105 -3.91 -6.42 11.42
N PHE A 106 -3.52 -5.64 12.44
CA PHE A 106 -2.16 -5.16 12.63
C PHE A 106 -1.16 -6.30 12.75
N LEU A 107 -1.41 -7.30 13.62
CA LEU A 107 -0.51 -8.43 13.78
C LEU A 107 -0.34 -9.23 12.49
N VAL A 108 -1.41 -9.45 11.74
CA VAL A 108 -1.34 -10.15 10.44
C VAL A 108 -0.57 -9.32 9.42
N SER A 109 -0.80 -8.00 9.39
CA SER A 109 -0.06 -7.06 8.53
C SER A 109 1.42 -7.05 8.87
N LEU A 110 1.78 -7.10 10.15
CA LEU A 110 3.17 -7.19 10.62
C LEU A 110 3.81 -8.51 10.18
N MET A 111 3.11 -9.64 10.34
CA MET A 111 3.61 -10.94 9.87
C MET A 111 3.82 -10.96 8.34
N LEU A 112 2.88 -10.38 7.59
CA LEU A 112 3.00 -10.24 6.14
C LEU A 112 4.19 -9.34 5.77
N PHE A 113 4.35 -8.21 6.46
CA PHE A 113 5.49 -7.31 6.27
C PHE A 113 6.81 -8.03 6.52
N LEU A 114 6.94 -8.79 7.61
CA LEU A 114 8.15 -9.57 7.91
C LEU A 114 8.42 -10.64 6.85
N LEU A 115 7.38 -11.33 6.36
CA LEU A 115 7.50 -12.30 5.27
C LEU A 115 7.99 -11.65 3.98
N LEU A 116 7.43 -10.49 3.61
CA LEU A 116 7.85 -9.73 2.43
C LEU A 116 9.26 -9.15 2.59
N ALA A 117 9.60 -8.69 3.79
CA ALA A 117 10.95 -8.22 4.12
C ALA A 117 11.98 -9.33 3.90
N LEU A 118 11.68 -10.58 4.25
CA LEU A 118 12.58 -11.73 3.99
C LEU A 118 12.82 -11.96 2.49
N ILE A 119 11.85 -11.63 1.64
CA ILE A 119 11.95 -11.75 0.17
C ILE A 119 12.72 -10.55 -0.42
N VAL A 120 12.46 -9.34 0.07
CA VAL A 120 13.01 -8.09 -0.48
C VAL A 120 14.43 -7.80 0.05
N LEU A 121 14.73 -8.16 1.29
CA LEU A 121 16.00 -7.85 1.96
C LEU A 121 17.23 -8.41 1.22
N PRO A 122 17.26 -9.67 0.74
CA PRO A 122 18.39 -10.18 -0.03
C PRO A 122 18.65 -9.36 -1.29
N VAL A 123 17.58 -8.91 -1.96
CA VAL A 123 17.73 -8.08 -3.16
C VAL A 123 18.21 -6.68 -2.80
N ALA A 124 17.69 -6.08 -1.71
CA ALA A 124 18.19 -4.79 -1.23
C ALA A 124 19.69 -4.83 -0.85
N ILE A 125 20.13 -5.92 -0.21
CA ILE A 125 21.56 -6.16 0.09
C ILE A 125 22.35 -6.27 -1.22
N LEU A 126 21.87 -7.06 -2.18
CA LEU A 126 22.52 -7.21 -3.48
C LEU A 126 22.64 -5.88 -4.22
N VAL A 127 21.58 -5.07 -4.25
CA VAL A 127 21.59 -3.72 -4.82
C VAL A 127 22.63 -2.85 -4.14
N SER A 128 22.70 -2.89 -2.80
CA SER A 128 23.67 -2.11 -2.03
C SER A 128 25.11 -2.51 -2.38
N VAL A 129 25.39 -3.81 -2.46
CA VAL A 129 26.72 -4.32 -2.86
C VAL A 129 27.06 -3.92 -4.30
N ILE A 130 26.13 -4.04 -5.24
CA ILE A 130 26.33 -3.60 -6.64
C ILE A 130 26.58 -2.09 -6.70
N THR A 131 25.84 -1.30 -5.90
CA THR A 131 26.02 0.14 -5.83
C THR A 131 27.43 0.50 -5.36
N LEU A 132 27.89 -0.14 -4.28
CA LEU A 132 29.21 0.11 -3.68
C LEU A 132 30.36 -0.32 -4.60
N THR A 133 30.17 -1.40 -5.36
CA THR A 133 31.24 -1.97 -6.21
C THR A 133 31.30 -1.38 -7.61
N SER A 134 30.15 -1.07 -8.23
CA SER A 134 30.08 -0.59 -9.61
C SER A 134 30.01 0.94 -9.73
N GLY A 135 29.52 1.65 -8.71
CA GLY A 135 29.17 3.07 -8.81
C GLY A 135 28.07 3.40 -9.84
N SER A 136 27.46 2.38 -10.47
CA SER A 136 26.54 2.57 -11.58
C SER A 136 25.13 2.86 -11.08
N VAL A 137 24.76 4.13 -11.11
CA VAL A 137 23.39 4.60 -10.82
C VAL A 137 22.34 3.89 -11.69
N PHE A 138 22.71 3.56 -12.94
CA PHE A 138 21.81 2.85 -13.85
C PHE A 138 21.43 1.46 -13.35
N LEU A 139 22.39 0.67 -12.86
CA LEU A 139 22.12 -0.68 -12.35
C LEU A 139 21.23 -0.63 -11.09
N VAL A 140 21.46 0.35 -10.22
CA VAL A 140 20.62 0.56 -9.03
C VAL A 140 19.17 0.84 -9.43
N LEU A 141 18.96 1.80 -10.35
CA LEU A 141 17.64 2.14 -10.84
C LEU A 141 16.94 0.94 -11.49
N LEU A 142 17.65 0.18 -12.32
CA LEU A 142 17.09 -0.99 -12.99
C LEU A 142 16.58 -2.04 -11.99
N VAL A 143 17.37 -2.35 -10.95
CA VAL A 143 16.97 -3.34 -9.94
C VAL A 143 15.85 -2.79 -9.05
N SER A 144 15.90 -1.52 -8.63
CA SER A 144 14.83 -0.90 -7.85
C SER A 144 13.50 -0.91 -8.60
N VAL A 145 13.52 -0.62 -9.90
CA VAL A 145 12.33 -0.65 -10.77
C VAL A 145 11.79 -2.08 -10.91
N ALA A 146 12.67 -3.09 -11.07
CA ALA A 146 12.25 -4.48 -11.15
C ALA A 146 11.70 -5.04 -9.82
N MET A 147 12.16 -4.50 -8.69
CA MET A 147 11.74 -4.97 -7.36
C MET A 147 10.34 -4.60 -6.97
N MET A 148 9.85 -3.42 -7.38
CA MET A 148 8.51 -2.99 -7.00
C MET A 148 7.43 -3.97 -7.53
N PRO A 149 7.37 -4.32 -8.84
CA PRO A 149 6.42 -5.31 -9.35
C PRO A 149 6.51 -6.68 -8.66
N LEU A 150 7.74 -7.13 -8.36
CA LEU A 150 7.97 -8.41 -7.71
C LEU A 150 7.41 -8.41 -6.28
N ALA A 151 7.74 -7.39 -5.49
CA ALA A 151 7.24 -7.24 -4.13
C ALA A 151 5.71 -7.14 -4.11
N THR A 152 5.11 -6.35 -5.02
CA THR A 152 3.65 -6.23 -5.15
C THR A 152 3.01 -7.56 -5.52
N TYR A 153 3.62 -8.35 -6.41
CA TYR A 153 3.13 -9.68 -6.76
C TYR A 153 3.05 -10.61 -5.55
N PHE A 154 4.13 -10.70 -4.77
CA PHE A 154 4.10 -11.51 -3.54
C PHE A 154 3.11 -10.96 -2.51
N ALA A 155 3.07 -9.64 -2.33
CA ALA A 155 2.15 -9.00 -1.39
C ALA A 155 0.69 -9.35 -1.71
N LEU A 156 0.25 -9.23 -2.97
CA LEU A 156 -1.12 -9.51 -3.39
C LEU A 156 -1.48 -11.00 -3.35
N ARG A 157 -0.50 -11.89 -3.53
CA ARG A 157 -0.73 -13.34 -3.42
C ARG A 157 -0.95 -13.79 -1.98
N PHE A 158 -0.32 -13.10 -1.03
CA PHE A 158 -0.46 -13.39 0.41
C PHE A 158 -1.55 -12.55 1.08
N SER A 159 -1.93 -11.41 0.51
CA SER A 159 -2.85 -10.45 1.12
C SER A 159 -4.25 -10.95 1.47
N PRO A 160 -4.83 -12.04 0.90
CA PRO A 160 -6.14 -12.53 1.34
C PRO A 160 -6.24 -12.88 2.83
N VAL A 161 -5.12 -13.05 3.52
CA VAL A 161 -5.10 -13.19 4.99
C VAL A 161 -5.57 -11.91 5.71
N LEU A 162 -5.38 -10.74 5.11
CA LEU A 162 -5.72 -9.44 5.69
C LEU A 162 -7.23 -9.18 5.76
N PRO A 163 -8.03 -9.32 4.67
CA PRO A 163 -9.48 -9.22 4.77
C PRO A 163 -10.06 -10.25 5.74
N ARG A 164 -9.50 -11.46 5.78
CA ARG A 164 -9.91 -12.49 6.74
C ARG A 164 -9.69 -12.05 8.19
N ALA A 165 -8.57 -11.38 8.46
CA ALA A 165 -8.30 -10.75 9.75
C ALA A 165 -9.33 -9.65 10.08
N ALA A 166 -9.71 -8.82 9.11
CA ALA A 166 -10.74 -7.79 9.25
C ALA A 166 -12.16 -8.36 9.42
N LEU A 167 -12.43 -9.57 8.94
CA LEU A 167 -13.74 -10.23 9.07
C LEU A 167 -13.91 -11.06 10.35
N GLU A 168 -12.93 -11.05 11.26
CA GLU A 168 -12.99 -11.85 12.49
C GLU A 168 -13.00 -13.39 12.26
N LEU A 169 -12.78 -13.84 11.02
CA LEU A 169 -12.73 -15.25 10.65
C LEU A 169 -11.48 -15.99 11.19
N PRO A 170 -11.52 -17.34 11.35
CA PRO A 170 -10.40 -18.15 11.83
C PRO A 170 -9.16 -18.02 10.95
N TRP A 171 -7.95 -18.21 11.48
CA TRP A 171 -6.72 -17.97 10.71
C TRP A 171 -6.58 -18.90 9.48
N LEU A 172 -6.14 -18.34 8.35
CA LEU A 172 -5.72 -19.10 7.17
C LEU A 172 -4.21 -18.99 7.04
N GLY A 173 -3.51 -20.10 6.76
CA GLY A 173 -2.07 -20.06 6.54
C GLY A 173 -1.70 -19.29 5.27
N PHE A 174 -0.56 -18.60 5.27
CA PHE A 174 -0.01 -17.94 4.07
C PHE A 174 0.17 -18.89 2.87
N LYS A 175 0.47 -20.18 3.15
CA LYS A 175 0.56 -21.24 2.14
C LYS A 175 -0.76 -21.47 1.40
N ASP A 176 -1.89 -21.42 2.12
CA ASP A 176 -3.21 -21.60 1.52
C ASP A 176 -3.62 -20.37 0.72
N ALA A 177 -3.34 -19.15 1.22
CA ALA A 177 -3.53 -17.92 0.46
C ALA A 177 -2.78 -17.96 -0.88
N TRP A 178 -1.51 -18.41 -0.85
CA TRP A 178 -0.70 -18.59 -2.07
C TRP A 178 -1.27 -19.64 -3.02
N ARG A 179 -1.77 -20.76 -2.51
CA ARG A 179 -2.38 -21.82 -3.35
C ARG A 179 -3.66 -21.30 -4.00
N LYS A 180 -4.54 -20.69 -3.22
CA LYS A 180 -5.86 -20.24 -3.67
C LYS A 180 -5.83 -19.06 -4.63
N THR A 181 -4.84 -18.17 -4.54
CA THR A 181 -4.70 -17.06 -5.49
C THR A 181 -4.06 -17.46 -6.82
N ARG A 182 -3.67 -18.73 -7.03
CA ARG A 182 -2.86 -19.15 -8.20
C ARG A 182 -3.60 -19.00 -9.53
N PRO A 183 -4.91 -19.33 -9.63
CA PRO A 183 -5.67 -19.11 -10.86
C PRO A 183 -5.71 -17.63 -11.28
N TYR A 184 -5.59 -16.71 -10.31
CA TYR A 184 -5.72 -15.27 -10.50
C TYR A 184 -4.40 -14.55 -10.82
N SER A 185 -3.29 -15.28 -11.02
CA SER A 185 -1.96 -14.68 -11.27
C SER A 185 -1.95 -13.71 -12.45
N ASN A 186 -2.67 -13.98 -13.54
CA ASN A 186 -2.71 -13.09 -14.71
C ASN A 186 -3.45 -11.78 -14.43
N ALA A 187 -4.51 -11.82 -13.61
CA ALA A 187 -5.25 -10.63 -13.19
C ALA A 187 -4.41 -9.79 -12.22
N ILE A 188 -3.68 -10.44 -11.30
CA ILE A 188 -2.71 -9.78 -10.42
C ILE A 188 -1.63 -9.07 -11.23
N LEU A 189 -1.06 -9.73 -12.24
CA LEU A 189 -0.07 -9.11 -13.14
C LEU A 189 -0.65 -7.92 -13.91
N GLY A 190 -1.89 -8.04 -14.40
CA GLY A 190 -2.59 -6.93 -15.05
C GLY A 190 -2.76 -5.71 -14.12
N TRP A 191 -3.12 -5.95 -12.85
CA TRP A 191 -3.19 -4.89 -11.83
C TRP A 191 -1.83 -4.25 -11.55
N ILE A 192 -0.78 -5.05 -11.41
CA ILE A 192 0.59 -4.57 -11.18
C ILE A 192 1.06 -3.65 -12.30
N VAL A 193 0.79 -4.01 -13.56
CA VAL A 193 1.12 -3.16 -14.72
C VAL A 193 0.43 -1.80 -14.62
N VAL A 194 -0.85 -1.77 -14.22
CA VAL A 194 -1.61 -0.51 -14.03
C VAL A 194 -1.01 0.32 -12.90
N VAL A 195 -0.83 -0.25 -11.71
CA VAL A 195 -0.27 0.48 -10.55
C VAL A 195 1.14 0.98 -10.83
N PHE A 196 1.96 0.16 -11.48
CA PHE A 196 3.32 0.54 -11.87
C PHE A 196 3.30 1.70 -12.86
N ALA A 197 2.48 1.63 -13.91
CA ALA A 197 2.34 2.72 -14.88
C ALA A 197 1.88 4.04 -14.23
N VAL A 198 0.89 3.98 -13.34
CA VAL A 198 0.43 5.16 -12.60
C VAL A 198 1.52 5.70 -11.68
N SER A 199 2.23 4.82 -10.97
CA SER A 199 3.32 5.23 -10.07
C SER A 199 4.47 5.90 -10.82
N VAL A 200 4.85 5.39 -11.99
CA VAL A 200 5.84 6.02 -12.88
C VAL A 200 5.33 7.39 -13.35
N ALA A 201 4.07 7.48 -13.79
CA ALA A 201 3.47 8.76 -14.20
C ALA A 201 3.48 9.79 -13.06
N LEU A 202 3.15 9.40 -11.84
CA LEU A 202 3.19 10.27 -10.66
C LEU A 202 4.60 10.73 -10.32
N GLN A 203 5.60 9.86 -10.43
CA GLN A 203 7.00 10.24 -10.23
C GLN A 203 7.46 11.25 -11.30
N LEU A 204 7.09 11.05 -12.57
CA LEU A 204 7.41 11.99 -13.65
C LEU A 204 6.74 13.34 -13.42
N ILE A 205 5.46 13.36 -13.03
CA ILE A 205 4.73 14.58 -12.66
C ILE A 205 5.45 15.27 -11.51
N SER A 206 5.81 14.53 -10.45
CA SER A 206 6.53 15.07 -9.30
C SER A 206 7.86 15.72 -9.71
N LEU A 207 8.61 15.09 -10.62
CA LEU A 207 9.89 15.60 -11.12
C LEU A 207 9.72 16.88 -11.95
N VAL A 208 8.70 16.94 -12.81
CA VAL A 208 8.41 18.13 -13.63
C VAL A 208 7.94 19.29 -12.75
N PHE A 209 6.99 19.05 -11.85
CA PHE A 209 6.48 20.07 -10.92
C PHE A 209 7.59 20.57 -9.99
N GLY A 210 8.44 19.65 -9.49
CA GLY A 210 9.54 19.97 -8.60
C GLY A 210 10.56 20.95 -9.20
N ARG A 211 10.73 20.93 -10.52
CA ARG A 211 11.69 21.79 -11.24
C ARG A 211 11.08 23.06 -11.82
N SER A 212 9.79 23.06 -12.13
CA SER A 212 9.18 24.11 -12.94
C SER A 212 8.52 25.23 -12.13
N LEU A 213 8.27 25.01 -10.83
CA LEU A 213 7.48 25.93 -10.03
C LEU A 213 8.33 26.89 -9.20
N PRO A 214 8.01 28.20 -9.15
CA PRO A 214 8.77 29.21 -8.44
C PRO A 214 8.42 29.28 -6.93
N PHE A 215 7.95 28.20 -6.31
CA PHE A 215 7.43 28.21 -4.93
C PHE A 215 8.48 27.90 -3.85
N GLY A 216 9.76 27.78 -4.22
CA GLY A 216 10.82 27.33 -3.32
C GLY A 216 10.60 25.90 -2.81
N ALA A 217 11.57 25.35 -2.08
CA ALA A 217 11.52 23.94 -1.63
C ALA A 217 10.27 23.66 -0.77
N TYR A 218 9.93 24.57 0.15
CA TYR A 218 8.76 24.41 1.02
C TYR A 218 7.44 24.43 0.24
N GLY A 219 7.23 25.42 -0.63
CA GLY A 219 5.98 25.54 -1.36
C GLY A 219 5.79 24.41 -2.38
N THR A 220 6.87 23.97 -3.03
CA THR A 220 6.87 22.80 -3.91
C THR A 220 6.52 21.52 -3.14
N ALA A 221 7.07 21.30 -1.93
CA ALA A 221 6.74 20.14 -1.10
C ALA A 221 5.28 20.14 -0.66
N MET A 222 4.75 21.29 -0.23
CA MET A 222 3.34 21.44 0.16
C MET A 222 2.40 21.17 -1.01
N LEU A 223 2.66 21.77 -2.17
CA LEU A 223 1.84 21.55 -3.36
C LEU A 223 1.89 20.08 -3.81
N GLY A 224 3.08 19.48 -3.79
CA GLY A 224 3.27 18.05 -4.06
C GLY A 224 2.43 17.20 -3.11
N ALA A 225 2.44 17.48 -1.81
CA ALA A 225 1.60 16.76 -0.85
C ALA A 225 0.11 16.95 -1.12
N VAL A 226 -0.36 18.15 -1.44
CA VAL A 226 -1.78 18.40 -1.76
C VAL A 226 -2.24 17.62 -3.00
N ILE A 227 -1.40 17.53 -4.03
CA ILE A 227 -1.76 16.89 -5.32
C ILE A 227 -1.56 15.38 -5.28
N LEU A 228 -0.42 14.91 -4.78
CA LEU A 228 0.00 13.51 -4.91
C LEU A 228 -0.57 12.64 -3.80
N THR A 229 -0.77 13.19 -2.60
CA THR A 229 -1.27 12.41 -1.45
C THR A 229 -2.67 11.83 -1.69
N PRO A 230 -3.65 12.58 -2.24
CA PRO A 230 -4.97 12.00 -2.55
C PRO A 230 -4.89 10.87 -3.57
N ILE A 231 -4.00 10.99 -4.57
CA ILE A 231 -3.81 9.95 -5.58
C ILE A 231 -3.17 8.71 -4.95
N ASN A 232 -2.18 8.90 -4.09
CA ASN A 232 -1.57 7.80 -3.34
C ASN A 232 -2.60 7.09 -2.46
N TYR A 233 -3.46 7.81 -1.74
CA TYR A 233 -4.54 7.18 -0.98
C TYR A 233 -5.54 6.46 -1.89
N PHE A 234 -5.90 7.03 -3.04
CA PHE A 234 -6.74 6.33 -4.02
C PHE A 234 -6.13 4.99 -4.42
N LEU A 235 -4.82 4.97 -4.72
CA LEU A 235 -4.11 3.73 -5.06
C LEU A 235 -4.05 2.74 -3.89
N LEU A 236 -3.83 3.21 -2.66
CA LEU A 236 -3.84 2.35 -1.48
C LEU A 236 -5.22 1.69 -1.27
N PHE A 237 -6.29 2.45 -1.41
CA PHE A 237 -7.66 1.92 -1.32
C PHE A 237 -7.97 0.97 -2.48
N ALA A 238 -7.45 1.25 -3.67
CA ALA A 238 -7.53 0.37 -4.82
C ALA A 238 -6.82 -0.98 -4.58
N ASP A 239 -5.63 -0.94 -3.98
CA ASP A 239 -4.92 -2.15 -3.55
C ASP A 239 -5.74 -2.92 -2.51
N LEU A 240 -6.28 -2.27 -1.47
CA LEU A 240 -7.18 -2.93 -0.51
C LEU A 240 -8.40 -3.56 -1.19
N THR A 241 -8.94 -2.93 -2.24
CA THR A 241 -10.03 -3.50 -3.04
C THR A 241 -9.59 -4.77 -3.77
N VAL A 242 -8.40 -4.78 -4.38
CA VAL A 242 -7.84 -5.99 -4.97
C VAL A 242 -7.69 -7.09 -3.94
N MET A 243 -7.15 -6.78 -2.76
CA MET A 243 -6.96 -7.77 -1.69
C MET A 243 -8.28 -8.39 -1.24
N SER A 244 -9.33 -7.57 -1.05
CA SER A 244 -10.69 -8.04 -0.74
C SER A 244 -11.28 -8.89 -1.84
N GLU A 245 -11.10 -8.48 -3.10
CA GLU A 245 -11.67 -9.19 -4.24
C GLU A 245 -11.03 -10.56 -4.41
N LEU A 246 -9.69 -10.62 -4.37
CA LEU A 246 -8.93 -11.85 -4.39
C LEU A 246 -9.36 -12.77 -3.24
N PHE A 247 -9.59 -12.23 -2.05
CA PHE A 247 -10.13 -13.00 -0.94
C PHE A 247 -11.51 -13.58 -1.28
N ARG A 248 -12.45 -12.76 -1.77
CA ARG A 248 -13.82 -13.17 -2.11
C ARG A 248 -13.83 -14.31 -3.13
N VAL A 249 -13.15 -14.14 -4.26
CA VAL A 249 -13.14 -15.16 -5.33
C VAL A 249 -12.43 -16.45 -4.86
N SER A 250 -11.33 -16.31 -4.10
CA SER A 250 -10.59 -17.46 -3.57
C SER A 250 -11.32 -18.23 -2.45
N ALA A 251 -12.30 -17.59 -1.80
CA ALA A 251 -13.14 -18.23 -0.81
C ALA A 251 -14.22 -19.08 -1.49
N ASN A 252 -14.89 -18.52 -2.49
CA ASN A 252 -15.98 -19.19 -3.24
C ASN A 252 -15.50 -20.42 -4.00
N ASP A 253 -14.35 -20.36 -4.69
CA ASP A 253 -13.80 -21.51 -5.43
C ASP A 253 -13.50 -22.72 -4.53
N GLY A 254 -13.33 -22.50 -3.22
CA GLY A 254 -13.11 -23.59 -2.27
C GLY A 254 -14.38 -24.33 -1.88
N GLU A 255 -15.54 -23.67 -1.89
CA GLU A 255 -16.82 -24.28 -1.54
C GLU A 255 -17.36 -25.16 -2.67
N ASP A 256 -17.13 -24.76 -3.93
CA ASP A 256 -17.59 -25.53 -5.08
C ASP A 256 -16.80 -26.83 -5.26
N ALA A 257 -15.49 -26.81 -4.95
CA ALA A 257 -14.65 -28.02 -4.99
C ALA A 257 -15.05 -29.08 -3.92
N ASP A 258 -15.53 -28.65 -2.76
CA ASP A 258 -16.02 -29.55 -1.70
C ASP A 258 -17.42 -30.10 -2.01
N ARG A 259 -18.23 -29.39 -2.80
CA ARG A 259 -19.54 -29.88 -3.27
C ARG A 259 -19.42 -30.95 -4.34
N ASP A 260 -18.51 -30.79 -5.30
CA ASP A 260 -18.36 -31.74 -6.41
C ASP A 260 -17.58 -33.02 -6.03
N GLY A 261 -16.89 -33.04 -4.87
CA GLY A 261 -16.16 -34.20 -4.36
C GLY A 261 -17.00 -35.18 -3.52
N GLY A 262 -18.27 -34.87 -3.25
CA GLY A 262 -19.15 -35.65 -2.36
C GLY A 262 -19.88 -36.83 -3.01
N ASP A 263 -20.01 -36.85 -4.34
CA ASP A 263 -20.81 -37.84 -5.08
C ASP A 263 -19.95 -38.69 -6.04
N VAL A 264 -18.91 -39.35 -5.52
CA VAL A 264 -18.33 -40.51 -6.22
C VAL A 264 -18.99 -41.77 -5.63
N PRO A 265 -20.06 -42.31 -6.26
CA PRO A 265 -20.55 -43.62 -5.87
C PRO A 265 -19.44 -44.66 -6.07
N ALA A 266 -19.18 -45.43 -5.03
CA ALA A 266 -18.22 -46.53 -5.01
C ALA A 266 -18.58 -47.65 -5.99
#